data_AF-A0A4V2V3A9-F1
#
_entry.id   AF-A0A4V2V3A9-F1
#
_cell.length_a   1.000
_cell.length_b   1.000
_cell.length_c   1.000
_cell.angle_alpha   90.00
_cell.angle_beta   90.00
_cell.angle_gamma   90.00
#
_symmetry.space_group_name_H-M   'P 1'
#
loop_
_entity.id
_entity.type
_entity.pdbx_description
1 polymer ?
#
loop_
_entity_poly.entity_id
_entity_poly.type
_entity_poly.pdbx_seq_one_letter_code
_entity_poly.pdbx_strand_id
1 'polypeptide(L)'
;MIHIISFENPRMAQAFVDYMAGQNIQLQLHPSNDQQHYELWLADEQHTEQVRQELETFLRNPNDPRYLEASWQTGRTDAQLQYRNYLTFSYLKQQSGPLTIAVILLSIAVYLWVTLTDPRVVLYYLGWPIGDQQSELWRWISPAFVHFSISHIGFNLALWWFLAGQVEKKMGTGKLFTILLVSALFSNWGQSLFSENNFGGLSGVVYALVSYVWLTGERRPEIGIGIPRGLMVFSIIWLFFGYFDLLGMDIANAAHTSGLIIGLLMGIWDNRLSFKHQGSK
;
A
#
# COMPACT_ATOMS: atom_id res chain seq x y z
N MET A 1 -11.73 27.15 27.94
CA MET A 1 -11.27 26.73 26.61
C MET A 1 -12.40 25.98 25.93
N ILE A 2 -12.78 26.38 24.73
CA ILE A 2 -13.88 25.80 23.96
C ILE A 2 -13.30 24.95 22.83
N HIS A 3 -13.77 23.71 22.70
CA HIS A 3 -13.49 22.88 21.53
C HIS A 3 -14.25 23.40 20.31
N ILE A 4 -13.54 23.63 19.20
CA ILE A 4 -14.12 24.15 17.97
C ILE A 4 -14.33 23.04 16.95
N ILE A 5 -13.27 22.30 16.60
CA ILE A 5 -13.28 21.24 15.59
C ILE A 5 -12.08 20.31 15.74
N SER A 6 -12.17 19.13 15.14
CA SER A 6 -11.08 18.17 15.01
C SER A 6 -10.65 18.04 13.55
N PHE A 7 -9.35 18.16 13.28
CA PHE A 7 -8.74 18.00 11.95
C PHE A 7 -8.00 16.66 11.84
N GLU A 8 -8.10 16.00 10.69
CA GLU A 8 -7.26 14.82 10.37
C GLU A 8 -5.84 15.22 9.94
N ASN A 9 -5.69 16.36 9.26
CA ASN A 9 -4.41 16.80 8.74
C ASN A 9 -3.80 17.90 9.64
N PRO A 10 -2.65 17.64 10.30
CA PRO A 10 -2.02 18.61 11.19
C PRO A 10 -1.63 19.92 10.48
N ARG A 11 -1.28 19.85 9.20
CA ARG A 11 -0.86 21.03 8.43
C ARG A 11 -2.03 21.96 8.12
N MET A 12 -3.21 21.40 7.85
CA MET A 12 -4.42 22.22 7.67
C MET A 12 -4.83 22.88 8.98
N ALA A 13 -4.76 22.15 10.09
CA ALA A 13 -5.04 22.73 11.41
C ALA A 13 -4.08 23.89 11.72
N GLN A 14 -2.78 23.71 11.46
CA GLN A 14 -1.77 24.75 11.70
C GLN A 14 -2.00 26.00 10.83
N ALA A 15 -2.32 25.82 9.54
CA ALA A 15 -2.59 26.95 8.65
C ALA A 15 -3.76 27.82 9.15
N PHE A 16 -4.81 27.19 9.69
CA PHE A 16 -5.92 27.92 10.30
C PHE A 16 -5.52 28.64 11.59
N VAL A 17 -4.73 27.98 12.46
CA VAL A 17 -4.19 28.61 13.68
C VAL A 17 -3.34 29.84 13.34
N ASP A 18 -2.49 29.74 12.33
CA ASP A 18 -1.62 30.83 11.90
C ASP A 18 -2.43 32.03 11.37
N TYR A 19 -3.45 31.77 10.58
CA TYR A 19 -4.37 32.81 10.09
C TYR A 19 -5.08 33.55 11.23
N MET A 20 -5.63 32.81 12.20
CA MET A 20 -6.32 33.42 13.33
C MET A 20 -5.36 34.17 14.26
N ALA A 21 -4.12 33.69 14.40
CA ALA A 21 -3.09 34.42 15.12
C ALA A 21 -2.76 35.78 14.45
N GLY A 22 -2.79 35.84 13.12
CA GLY A 22 -2.70 37.10 12.36
C GLY A 22 -3.86 38.07 12.64
N GLN A 23 -5.02 37.55 13.06
CA GLN A 23 -6.17 38.34 13.51
C GLN A 23 -6.17 38.63 15.02
N ASN A 24 -5.04 38.41 15.71
CA ASN A 24 -4.89 38.50 17.17
C ASN A 24 -5.76 37.54 17.99
N ILE A 25 -6.26 36.45 17.38
CA ILE A 25 -7.04 35.41 18.05
C ILE A 25 -6.15 34.20 18.28
N GLN A 26 -5.90 33.87 19.54
CA GLN A 26 -5.06 32.72 19.89
C GLN A 26 -5.86 31.43 19.97
N LEU A 27 -5.46 30.47 19.12
CA LEU A 27 -5.96 29.11 19.12
C LEU A 27 -4.87 28.15 19.61
N GLN A 28 -5.28 27.12 20.34
CA GLN A 28 -4.40 26.06 20.82
C GLN A 28 -4.72 24.75 20.10
N LEU A 29 -3.66 24.06 19.70
CA LEU A 29 -3.72 22.80 18.97
C LEU A 29 -3.37 21.67 19.95
N HIS A 30 -4.33 20.79 20.23
CA HIS A 30 -4.12 19.64 21.10
C HIS A 30 -4.24 18.34 20.29
N PRO A 31 -3.29 17.40 20.40
CA PRO A 31 -3.50 16.06 19.85
C PRO A 31 -4.61 15.36 20.63
N SER A 32 -5.57 14.75 19.92
CA SER A 32 -6.64 13.97 20.56
C SER A 32 -6.08 12.71 21.25
N ASN A 33 -6.80 12.17 22.23
CA ASN A 33 -6.38 10.98 23.00
C ASN A 33 -6.09 9.75 22.12
N ASP A 34 -6.78 9.64 20.98
CA ASP A 34 -6.57 8.55 20.01
C ASP A 34 -5.45 8.83 18.98
N GLN A 35 -4.80 10.00 19.07
CA GLN A 35 -3.76 10.48 18.15
C GLN A 35 -4.13 10.45 16.64
N GLN A 36 -5.42 10.32 16.32
CA GLN A 36 -5.90 10.31 14.93
C GLN A 36 -6.32 11.68 14.43
N HIS A 37 -6.69 12.58 15.36
CA HIS A 37 -7.16 13.92 15.05
C HIS A 37 -6.48 14.96 15.93
N TYR A 38 -6.42 16.17 15.42
CA TYR A 38 -5.93 17.35 16.10
C TYR A 38 -7.11 18.25 16.45
N GLU A 39 -7.28 18.51 17.74
CA GLU A 39 -8.37 19.31 18.26
C GLU A 39 -7.95 20.77 18.37
N LEU A 40 -8.79 21.64 17.83
CA LEU A 40 -8.60 23.08 17.87
C LEU A 40 -9.40 23.66 19.04
N TRP A 41 -8.71 24.30 19.97
CA TRP A 41 -9.29 24.86 21.19
C TRP A 41 -9.11 26.38 21.22
N LEU A 42 -10.20 27.09 21.50
CA LEU A 42 -10.21 28.54 21.66
C LEU A 42 -10.12 28.89 23.15
N ALA A 43 -9.19 29.78 23.50
CA ALA A 43 -8.99 30.20 24.89
C ALA A 43 -10.05 31.20 25.38
N ASP A 44 -10.50 32.09 24.49
CA ASP A 44 -11.41 33.21 24.79
C ASP A 44 -12.77 33.04 24.10
N GLU A 45 -13.84 32.95 24.89
CA GLU A 45 -15.19 32.69 24.40
C GLU A 45 -15.78 33.85 23.59
N GLN A 46 -15.25 35.07 23.74
CA GLN A 46 -15.77 36.27 23.05
C GLN A 46 -15.63 36.20 21.52
N HIS A 47 -14.67 35.41 21.03
CA HIS A 47 -14.36 35.30 19.60
C HIS A 47 -14.97 34.05 18.94
N THR A 48 -15.82 33.31 19.66
CA THR A 48 -16.33 32.00 19.21
C THR A 48 -17.09 32.07 17.88
N GLU A 49 -17.99 33.03 17.73
CA GLU A 49 -18.78 33.19 16.50
C GLU A 49 -17.92 33.57 15.29
N GLN A 50 -16.96 34.47 15.50
CA GLN A 50 -16.01 34.88 14.45
C GLN A 50 -15.14 33.70 13.99
N VAL A 51 -14.62 32.91 14.93
CA VAL A 51 -13.81 31.72 14.64
C VAL A 51 -14.63 30.68 13.88
N ARG A 52 -15.88 30.45 14.27
CA ARG A 52 -16.77 29.48 13.59
C ARG A 52 -17.12 29.89 12.17
N GLN A 53 -17.43 31.17 11.95
CA GLN A 53 -17.73 31.69 10.62
C GLN A 53 -16.54 31.59 9.67
N GLU A 54 -15.35 31.95 10.16
CA GLU A 54 -14.12 31.83 9.36
C GLU A 54 -13.77 30.36 9.12
N LEU A 55 -13.98 29.50 10.12
CA LEU A 55 -13.75 28.06 9.98
C LEU A 55 -14.63 27.45 8.89
N GLU A 56 -15.91 27.83 8.77
CA GLU A 56 -16.74 27.38 7.66
C GLU A 56 -16.18 27.81 6.30
N THR A 57 -15.62 29.01 6.23
CA THR A 57 -14.98 29.53 5.00
C THR A 57 -13.71 28.75 4.68
N PHE A 58 -12.88 28.48 5.68
CA PHE A 58 -11.69 27.67 5.57
C PHE A 58 -11.99 26.24 5.12
N LEU A 59 -13.01 25.58 5.71
CA LEU A 59 -13.39 24.22 5.34
C LEU A 59 -13.93 24.11 3.91
N ARG A 60 -14.52 25.18 3.37
CA ARG A 60 -14.96 25.24 1.96
C ARG A 60 -13.79 25.42 0.99
N ASN A 61 -12.77 26.19 1.38
CA ASN A 61 -11.59 26.41 0.54
C ASN A 61 -10.28 26.47 1.38
N PRO A 62 -9.76 25.32 1.83
CA PRO A 62 -8.61 25.28 2.74
C PRO A 62 -7.28 25.67 2.07
N ASN A 63 -7.24 25.68 0.74
CA ASN A 63 -6.06 26.05 -0.06
C ASN A 63 -6.07 27.51 -0.50
N ASP A 64 -6.95 28.35 0.08
CA ASP A 64 -6.96 29.78 -0.22
C ASP A 64 -5.61 30.42 0.14
N PRO A 65 -5.02 31.25 -0.75
CA PRO A 65 -3.72 31.88 -0.52
C PRO A 65 -3.63 32.60 0.82
N ARG A 66 -4.73 33.18 1.33
CA ARG A 66 -4.73 33.92 2.60
C ARG A 66 -4.27 33.08 3.81
N TYR A 67 -4.62 31.78 3.84
CA TYR A 67 -4.27 30.89 4.94
C TYR A 67 -2.83 30.39 4.80
N LEU A 68 -2.37 30.20 3.58
CA LEU A 68 -0.99 29.81 3.28
C LEU A 68 -0.02 30.97 3.58
N GLU A 69 -0.38 32.19 3.18
CA GLU A 69 0.39 33.41 3.45
C GLU A 69 0.49 33.70 4.95
N ALA A 70 -0.56 33.46 5.72
CA ALA A 70 -0.54 33.64 7.16
C ALA A 70 0.52 32.75 7.84
N SER A 71 0.66 31.48 7.43
CA SER A 71 1.72 30.60 7.94
C SER A 71 3.15 31.12 7.64
N TRP A 72 3.34 31.88 6.56
CA TRP A 72 4.62 32.51 6.26
C TRP A 72 4.90 33.75 7.13
N GLN A 73 3.85 34.50 7.47
CA GLN A 73 3.97 35.73 8.26
C GLN A 73 4.09 35.46 9.76
N THR A 74 3.41 34.43 10.28
CA THR A 74 3.45 34.12 11.72
C THR A 74 4.67 33.32 12.13
N GLY A 75 5.33 32.62 11.20
CA GLY A 75 6.71 32.13 11.33
C GLY A 75 7.04 31.34 12.60
N ARG A 76 6.05 30.75 13.29
CA ARG A 76 6.28 30.01 14.53
C ARG A 76 6.76 28.60 14.20
N THR A 77 8.06 28.37 14.29
CA THR A 77 8.66 27.03 14.21
C THR A 77 8.41 26.16 15.45
N ASP A 78 7.80 26.72 16.50
CA ASP A 78 7.51 26.04 17.75
C ASP A 78 6.25 25.16 17.71
N ALA A 79 5.54 25.14 16.57
CA ALA A 79 4.52 24.13 16.34
C ALA A 79 5.20 22.76 16.32
N GLN A 80 5.15 22.04 17.46
CA GLN A 80 5.58 20.66 17.57
C GLN A 80 4.66 19.78 16.71
N LEU A 81 4.82 19.86 15.39
CA LEU A 81 4.23 18.95 14.44
C LEU A 81 4.92 17.60 14.66
N GLN A 82 4.37 16.80 15.56
CA GLN A 82 4.79 15.42 15.74
C GLN A 82 4.45 14.66 14.46
N TYR A 83 5.41 14.60 13.54
CA TYR A 83 5.29 13.78 12.35
C TYR A 83 5.22 12.32 12.78
N ARG A 84 4.06 11.71 12.50
CA ARG A 84 3.76 10.33 12.90
C ARG A 84 4.77 9.38 12.27
N ASN A 85 5.48 8.62 13.10
CA ASN A 85 6.37 7.56 12.61
C ASN A 85 5.53 6.38 12.10
N TYR A 86 5.33 6.33 10.78
CA TYR A 86 4.64 5.23 10.10
C TYR A 86 5.43 3.91 10.08
N LEU A 87 6.69 3.93 10.53
CA LEU A 87 7.58 2.76 10.56
C LEU A 87 7.54 1.98 11.89
N THR A 88 6.66 2.34 12.84
CA THR A 88 6.54 1.58 14.08
C THR A 88 5.86 0.23 13.83
N PHE A 89 6.37 -0.82 14.47
CA PHE A 89 5.80 -2.17 14.40
C PHE A 89 4.29 -2.20 14.72
N SER A 90 3.86 -1.40 15.70
CA SER A 90 2.44 -1.24 16.08
C SER A 90 1.59 -0.70 14.92
N TYR A 91 2.11 0.25 14.13
CA TYR A 91 1.40 0.80 12.98
C TYR A 91 1.35 -0.21 11.82
N LEU A 92 2.45 -0.89 11.53
CA LEU A 92 2.49 -1.96 10.53
C LEU A 92 1.52 -3.10 10.89
N LYS A 93 1.46 -3.50 12.16
CA LYS A 93 0.49 -4.49 12.66
C LYS A 93 -0.94 -3.98 12.67
N GLN A 94 -1.15 -2.69 12.94
CA GLN A 94 -2.48 -2.08 12.86
C GLN A 94 -2.93 -1.95 11.40
N GLN A 95 -2.01 -1.82 10.45
CA GLN A 95 -2.23 -1.69 9.00
C GLN A 95 -2.27 -3.04 8.25
N SER A 96 -1.67 -4.10 8.79
CA SER A 96 -1.48 -5.38 8.11
C SER A 96 -1.64 -6.57 9.04
N GLY A 97 -2.10 -7.71 8.51
CA GLY A 97 -2.19 -8.94 9.28
C GLY A 97 -0.85 -9.69 9.37
N PRO A 98 -0.84 -10.81 10.11
CA PRO A 98 0.38 -11.57 10.40
C PRO A 98 1.06 -12.12 9.16
N LEU A 99 0.32 -12.59 8.15
CA LEU A 99 0.92 -13.17 6.94
C LEU A 99 1.58 -12.10 6.07
N THR A 100 0.97 -10.92 5.96
CA THR A 100 1.56 -9.79 5.23
C THR A 100 2.94 -9.46 5.82
N ILE A 101 3.05 -9.38 7.15
CA ILE A 101 4.30 -9.10 7.86
C ILE A 101 5.29 -10.26 7.71
N ALA A 102 4.83 -11.52 7.83
CA ALA A 102 5.69 -12.69 7.70
C ALA A 102 6.35 -12.76 6.31
N VAL A 103 5.60 -12.48 5.24
CA VAL A 103 6.15 -12.45 3.86
C VAL A 103 7.15 -11.31 3.68
N ILE A 104 6.90 -10.13 4.27
CA ILE A 104 7.85 -9.02 4.26
C ILE A 104 9.16 -9.43 4.93
N LEU A 105 9.09 -9.95 6.16
CA LEU A 105 10.27 -10.36 6.92
C LEU A 105 11.03 -11.49 6.23
N LEU A 106 10.33 -12.49 5.68
CA LEU A 106 10.93 -13.58 4.94
C LEU A 106 11.64 -13.08 3.67
N SER A 107 11.00 -12.20 2.90
CA SER A 107 11.60 -11.65 1.68
C SER A 107 12.84 -10.80 2.00
N ILE A 108 12.82 -10.04 3.09
CA ILE A 108 13.99 -9.28 3.56
C ILE A 108 15.11 -10.24 3.97
N ALA A 109 14.81 -11.29 4.73
CA ALA A 109 15.80 -12.28 5.14
C ALA A 109 16.46 -12.98 3.95
N VAL A 110 15.65 -13.41 2.96
CA VAL A 110 16.15 -14.03 1.72
C VAL A 110 16.97 -13.03 0.90
N TYR A 111 16.53 -11.78 0.80
CA TYR A 111 17.31 -10.74 0.11
C TYR A 111 18.66 -10.48 0.80
N LEU A 112 18.69 -10.41 2.13
CA LEU A 112 19.95 -10.31 2.87
C LEU A 112 20.87 -11.51 2.55
N TRP A 113 20.32 -12.73 2.51
CA TRP A 113 21.09 -13.92 2.11
C TRP A 113 21.66 -13.77 0.69
N VAL A 114 20.86 -13.30 -0.28
CA VAL A 114 21.32 -13.01 -1.65
C VAL A 114 22.45 -11.97 -1.64
N THR A 115 22.34 -10.88 -0.87
CA THR A 115 23.36 -9.82 -0.86
C THR A 115 24.65 -10.18 -0.12
N LEU A 116 24.56 -11.08 0.86
CA LEU A 116 25.71 -11.54 1.66
C LEU A 116 26.45 -12.71 1.01
N THR A 117 25.88 -13.31 -0.04
CA THR A 117 26.43 -14.49 -0.73
C THR A 117 26.35 -14.32 -2.25
N ASP A 118 26.63 -15.38 -3.02
CA ASP A 118 26.39 -15.39 -4.45
C ASP A 118 24.89 -15.71 -4.72
N PRO A 119 24.17 -14.93 -5.54
CA PRO A 119 22.78 -15.23 -5.92
C PRO A 119 22.55 -16.66 -6.42
N ARG A 120 23.55 -17.28 -7.07
CA ARG A 120 23.51 -18.67 -7.55
C ARG A 120 23.40 -19.67 -6.41
N VAL A 121 23.98 -19.37 -5.24
CA VAL A 121 23.86 -20.22 -4.04
C VAL A 121 22.42 -20.19 -3.53
N VAL A 122 21.79 -19.01 -3.50
CA VAL A 122 20.40 -18.89 -3.07
C VAL A 122 19.46 -19.58 -4.07
N LEU A 123 19.67 -19.37 -5.37
CA LEU A 123 18.91 -20.05 -6.42
C LEU A 123 19.11 -21.57 -6.41
N TYR A 124 20.28 -22.07 -6.02
CA TYR A 124 20.50 -23.50 -5.84
C TYR A 124 19.54 -24.10 -4.82
N TYR A 125 19.15 -23.39 -3.76
CA TYR A 125 18.21 -23.90 -2.73
C TYR A 125 16.75 -23.49 -2.95
N LEU A 126 16.53 -22.26 -3.42
CA LEU A 126 15.20 -21.63 -3.47
C LEU A 126 14.67 -21.43 -4.90
N GLY A 127 15.51 -21.63 -5.93
CA GLY A 127 15.11 -21.50 -7.33
C GLY A 127 14.19 -22.63 -7.78
N TRP A 128 13.53 -22.41 -8.92
CA TRP A 128 12.63 -23.38 -9.56
C TRP A 128 13.32 -24.74 -9.78
N PRO A 129 12.62 -25.88 -9.59
CA PRO A 129 13.25 -27.19 -9.69
C PRO A 129 13.77 -27.48 -11.10
N ILE A 130 15.02 -27.92 -11.17
CA ILE A 130 15.67 -28.42 -12.40
C ILE A 130 16.05 -29.90 -12.23
N GLY A 131 16.03 -30.66 -13.33
CA GLY A 131 16.37 -32.08 -13.30
C GLY A 131 15.48 -32.90 -12.36
N ASP A 132 16.10 -33.57 -11.39
CA ASP A 132 15.46 -34.46 -10.41
C ASP A 132 14.86 -33.74 -9.19
N GLN A 133 14.96 -32.41 -9.11
CA GLN A 133 14.47 -31.60 -7.99
C GLN A 133 12.94 -31.45 -7.93
N GLN A 134 12.17 -32.11 -8.81
CA GLN A 134 10.71 -31.92 -8.91
C GLN A 134 9.97 -32.28 -7.62
N SER A 135 10.51 -33.21 -6.82
CA SER A 135 9.96 -33.60 -5.51
C SER A 135 10.24 -32.58 -4.40
N GLU A 136 11.11 -31.59 -4.63
CA GLU A 136 11.42 -30.52 -3.68
C GLU A 136 10.32 -29.44 -3.72
N LEU A 137 9.15 -29.77 -3.17
CA LEU A 137 7.90 -29.00 -3.35
C LEU A 137 8.00 -27.52 -2.95
N TRP A 138 8.90 -27.15 -2.05
CA TRP A 138 9.10 -25.75 -1.67
C TRP A 138 9.58 -24.90 -2.85
N ARG A 139 10.33 -25.47 -3.81
CA ARG A 139 10.87 -24.78 -4.98
C ARG A 139 9.82 -24.26 -5.95
N TRP A 140 8.60 -24.80 -5.88
CA TRP A 140 7.49 -24.34 -6.69
C TRP A 140 6.97 -22.97 -6.21
N ILE A 141 7.28 -22.59 -4.97
CA ILE A 141 6.82 -21.36 -4.30
C ILE A 141 7.99 -20.43 -3.97
N SER A 142 9.11 -20.97 -3.48
CA SER A 142 10.22 -20.19 -2.93
C SER A 142 10.86 -19.14 -3.86
N PRO A 143 10.85 -19.28 -5.21
CA PRO A 143 11.35 -18.21 -6.08
C PRO A 143 10.64 -16.86 -5.85
N ALA A 144 9.39 -16.88 -5.37
CA ALA A 144 8.62 -15.67 -5.06
C ALA A 144 9.27 -14.79 -3.96
N PHE A 145 10.18 -15.34 -3.15
CA PHE A 145 10.85 -14.59 -2.07
C PHE A 145 12.28 -14.12 -2.46
N VAL A 146 12.82 -14.58 -3.59
CA VAL A 146 14.19 -14.25 -4.03
C VAL A 146 14.18 -12.92 -4.79
N HIS A 147 14.98 -11.94 -4.36
CA HIS A 147 15.08 -10.64 -5.01
C HIS A 147 16.56 -10.29 -5.26
N PHE A 148 16.84 -9.58 -6.36
CA PHE A 148 18.20 -9.34 -6.84
C PHE A 148 18.68 -7.89 -6.72
N SER A 149 17.79 -6.96 -6.38
CA SER A 149 18.14 -5.55 -6.19
C SER A 149 17.24 -4.86 -5.16
N ILE A 150 17.73 -3.76 -4.59
CA ILE A 150 17.00 -2.99 -3.58
C ILE A 150 15.72 -2.36 -4.13
N SER A 151 15.75 -1.88 -5.38
CA SER A 151 14.57 -1.32 -6.05
C SER A 151 13.52 -2.40 -6.30
N HIS A 152 13.94 -3.60 -6.71
CA HIS A 152 13.05 -4.73 -6.97
C HIS A 152 12.32 -5.18 -5.69
N ILE A 153 13.04 -5.42 -4.59
CA ILE A 153 12.41 -5.80 -3.33
C ILE A 153 11.58 -4.64 -2.75
N GLY A 154 12.08 -3.41 -2.78
CA GLY A 154 11.39 -2.26 -2.21
C GLY A 154 10.03 -2.03 -2.86
N PHE A 155 9.97 -2.09 -4.19
CA PHE A 155 8.73 -1.93 -4.93
C PHE A 155 7.74 -3.09 -4.68
N ASN A 156 8.22 -4.34 -4.75
CA ASN A 156 7.37 -5.50 -4.51
C ASN A 156 6.80 -5.51 -3.09
N LEU A 157 7.60 -5.20 -2.08
CA LEU A 157 7.14 -5.17 -0.69
C LEU A 157 6.20 -4.01 -0.41
N ALA A 158 6.38 -2.84 -1.04
CA ALA A 158 5.44 -1.74 -0.93
C ALA A 158 4.05 -2.11 -1.48
N LEU A 159 4.00 -2.72 -2.67
CA LEU A 159 2.74 -3.16 -3.26
C LEU A 159 2.12 -4.34 -2.53
N TRP A 160 2.93 -5.31 -2.11
CA TRP A 160 2.48 -6.39 -1.25
C TRP A 160 1.87 -5.84 0.02
N TRP A 161 2.57 -4.98 0.75
CA TRP A 161 2.06 -4.39 1.99
C TRP A 161 0.71 -3.68 1.78
N PHE A 162 0.61 -2.87 0.73
CA PHE A 162 -0.62 -2.13 0.40
C PHE A 162 -1.79 -3.03 0.00
N LEU A 163 -1.59 -4.01 -0.88
CA LEU A 163 -2.68 -4.85 -1.40
C LEU A 163 -2.97 -6.06 -0.51
N ALA A 164 -1.93 -6.76 -0.05
CA ALA A 164 -2.08 -7.91 0.84
C ALA A 164 -2.63 -7.49 2.20
N GLY A 165 -2.22 -6.33 2.73
CA GLY A 165 -2.75 -5.79 3.98
C GLY A 165 -4.26 -5.55 3.92
N GLN A 166 -4.76 -5.03 2.79
CA GLN A 166 -6.20 -4.89 2.54
C GLN A 166 -6.91 -6.25 2.53
N VAL A 167 -6.42 -7.19 1.73
CA VAL A 167 -7.02 -8.54 1.61
C VAL A 167 -7.02 -9.27 2.95
N GLU A 168 -5.90 -9.28 3.65
CA GLU A 168 -5.77 -10.00 4.91
C GLU A 168 -6.73 -9.48 5.98
N LYS A 169 -6.88 -8.16 6.08
CA LYS A 169 -7.77 -7.54 7.06
C LYS A 169 -9.24 -7.69 6.71
N LYS A 170 -9.59 -7.52 5.43
CA LYS A 170 -10.98 -7.46 4.99
C LYS A 170 -11.54 -8.83 4.63
N MET A 171 -10.67 -9.77 4.26
CA MET A 171 -11.05 -11.10 3.77
C MET A 171 -10.38 -12.24 4.54
N GLY A 172 -9.48 -11.93 5.49
CA GLY A 172 -8.83 -12.90 6.37
C GLY A 172 -7.53 -13.47 5.82
N THR A 173 -6.66 -13.91 6.73
CA THR A 173 -5.35 -14.52 6.44
C THR A 173 -5.45 -15.75 5.53
N GLY A 174 -6.49 -16.57 5.68
CA GLY A 174 -6.70 -17.73 4.81
C GLY A 174 -6.83 -17.37 3.33
N LYS A 175 -7.56 -16.28 3.01
CA LYS A 175 -7.71 -15.81 1.63
C LYS A 175 -6.38 -15.32 1.06
N LEU A 176 -5.65 -14.51 1.83
CA LEU A 176 -4.33 -14.03 1.41
C LEU A 176 -3.37 -15.21 1.19
N PHE A 177 -3.38 -16.22 2.06
CA PHE A 177 -2.55 -17.42 1.94
C PHE A 177 -2.86 -18.20 0.66
N THR A 178 -4.15 -18.38 0.32
CA THR A 178 -4.54 -19.02 -0.95
C THR A 178 -4.03 -18.22 -2.15
N ILE A 179 -4.21 -16.89 -2.15
CA ILE A 179 -3.73 -16.04 -3.24
C ILE A 179 -2.22 -16.17 -3.37
N LEU A 180 -1.47 -16.07 -2.27
CA LEU A 180 -0.01 -16.22 -2.24
C LEU A 180 0.44 -17.56 -2.85
N LEU A 181 -0.07 -18.68 -2.35
CA LEU A 181 0.37 -20.00 -2.82
C LEU A 181 0.01 -20.25 -4.29
N VAL A 182 -1.24 -19.98 -4.67
CA VAL A 182 -1.72 -20.27 -6.02
C VAL A 182 -1.02 -19.37 -7.03
N SER A 183 -0.93 -18.06 -6.75
CA SER A 183 -0.26 -17.13 -7.67
C SER A 183 1.25 -17.34 -7.73
N ALA A 184 1.93 -17.66 -6.62
CA ALA A 184 3.36 -17.99 -6.64
C ALA A 184 3.61 -19.22 -7.53
N LEU A 185 2.82 -20.28 -7.33
CA LEU A 185 2.92 -21.51 -8.12
C LEU A 185 2.80 -21.23 -9.63
N PHE A 186 1.71 -20.59 -10.06
CA PHE A 186 1.46 -20.37 -11.48
C PHE A 186 2.34 -19.29 -12.10
N SER A 187 2.77 -18.29 -11.33
CA SER A 187 3.71 -17.27 -11.82
C SER A 187 5.10 -17.85 -12.01
N ASN A 188 5.58 -18.64 -11.05
CA ASN A 188 6.87 -19.33 -11.14
C ASN A 188 6.85 -20.36 -12.27
N TRP A 189 5.78 -21.14 -12.37
CA TRP A 189 5.60 -22.07 -13.48
C TRP A 189 5.57 -21.35 -14.83
N GLY A 190 4.80 -20.26 -14.95
CA GLY A 190 4.74 -19.48 -16.18
C GLY A 190 6.12 -18.93 -16.59
N GLN A 191 6.93 -18.48 -15.62
CA GLN A 191 8.27 -17.97 -15.89
C GLN A 191 9.29 -19.05 -16.23
N SER A 192 9.21 -20.23 -15.61
CA SER A 192 10.16 -21.32 -15.84
C SER A 192 10.12 -21.84 -17.27
N LEU A 193 9.00 -21.67 -17.98
CA LEU A 193 8.88 -21.96 -19.41
C LEU A 193 9.80 -21.11 -20.31
N PHE A 194 10.33 -19.99 -19.79
CA PHE A 194 11.16 -19.05 -20.55
C PHE A 194 12.55 -18.82 -19.96
N SER A 195 12.73 -19.06 -18.65
CA SER A 195 13.96 -18.69 -17.94
C SER A 195 14.52 -19.81 -17.06
N GLU A 196 14.04 -21.05 -17.25
CA GLU A 196 14.41 -22.24 -16.46
C GLU A 196 14.31 -22.01 -14.94
N ASN A 197 15.42 -21.71 -14.25
CA ASN A 197 15.45 -21.40 -12.82
C ASN A 197 16.09 -20.04 -12.48
N ASN A 198 16.50 -19.25 -13.48
CA ASN A 198 17.20 -17.99 -13.28
C ASN A 198 16.21 -16.82 -13.13
N PHE A 199 15.28 -16.95 -12.18
CA PHE A 199 14.29 -15.92 -11.89
C PHE A 199 13.91 -15.94 -10.41
N GLY A 200 13.29 -14.86 -9.97
CA GLY A 200 12.79 -14.72 -8.61
C GLY A 200 12.06 -13.38 -8.45
N GLY A 201 11.18 -13.32 -7.46
CA GLY A 201 10.54 -12.09 -7.04
C GLY A 201 9.05 -12.27 -6.76
N LEU A 202 8.54 -11.43 -5.86
CA LEU A 202 7.14 -11.48 -5.42
C LEU A 202 6.18 -10.87 -6.46
N SER A 203 6.70 -10.31 -7.55
CA SER A 203 5.94 -9.50 -8.50
C SER A 203 4.78 -10.27 -9.16
N GLY A 204 4.94 -11.55 -9.50
CA GLY A 204 3.82 -12.37 -10.02
C GLY A 204 2.64 -12.44 -9.04
N VAL A 205 2.93 -12.62 -7.74
CA VAL A 205 1.93 -12.58 -6.66
C VAL A 205 1.32 -11.18 -6.52
N VAL A 206 2.13 -10.13 -6.66
CA VAL A 206 1.64 -8.74 -6.66
C VAL A 206 0.68 -8.48 -7.82
N TYR A 207 0.97 -8.94 -9.03
CA TYR A 207 0.05 -8.83 -10.17
C TYR A 207 -1.24 -9.62 -9.98
N ALA A 208 -1.18 -10.76 -9.29
CA ALA A 208 -2.38 -11.48 -8.85
C ALA A 208 -3.20 -10.67 -7.85
N LEU A 209 -2.56 -10.00 -6.89
CA LEU A 209 -3.24 -9.09 -5.97
C LEU A 209 -3.85 -7.87 -6.67
N VAL A 210 -3.14 -7.26 -7.62
CA VAL A 210 -3.63 -6.11 -8.40
C VAL A 210 -4.96 -6.45 -9.06
N SER A 211 -5.01 -7.55 -9.80
CA SER A 211 -6.21 -7.99 -10.50
C SER A 211 -7.32 -8.48 -9.57
N TYR A 212 -6.97 -9.26 -8.55
CA TYR A 212 -7.93 -9.78 -7.57
C TYR A 212 -8.61 -8.64 -6.78
N VAL A 213 -7.81 -7.71 -6.25
CA VAL A 213 -8.30 -6.57 -5.45
C VAL A 213 -9.12 -5.63 -6.32
N TRP A 214 -8.68 -5.33 -7.54
CA TRP A 214 -9.44 -4.52 -8.48
C TRP A 214 -10.81 -5.12 -8.76
N LEU A 215 -10.86 -6.37 -9.23
CA LEU A 215 -12.11 -7.00 -9.62
C LEU A 215 -13.05 -7.14 -8.41
N THR A 216 -12.51 -7.54 -7.26
CA THR A 216 -13.32 -7.70 -6.04
C THR A 216 -13.83 -6.35 -5.53
N GLY A 217 -13.02 -5.29 -5.55
CA GLY A 217 -13.44 -3.95 -5.16
C GLY A 217 -14.56 -3.39 -6.05
N GLU A 218 -14.47 -3.60 -7.36
CA GLU A 218 -15.52 -3.20 -8.31
C GLU A 218 -16.81 -4.02 -8.15
N ARG A 219 -16.68 -5.31 -7.81
CA ARG A 219 -17.83 -6.23 -7.71
C ARG A 219 -18.49 -6.26 -6.33
N ARG A 220 -17.74 -5.92 -5.29
CA ARG A 220 -18.15 -5.91 -3.89
C ARG A 220 -17.57 -4.71 -3.14
N PRO A 221 -18.03 -3.48 -3.45
CA PRO A 221 -17.54 -2.27 -2.79
C PRO A 221 -17.67 -2.29 -1.26
N GLU A 222 -18.63 -3.05 -0.73
CA GLU A 222 -18.88 -3.22 0.70
C GLU A 222 -17.72 -3.87 1.47
N ILE A 223 -16.85 -4.64 0.78
CA ILE A 223 -15.64 -5.22 1.39
C ILE A 223 -14.63 -4.12 1.73
N GLY A 224 -14.68 -2.98 1.02
CA GLY A 224 -13.81 -1.83 1.25
C GLY A 224 -12.35 -2.11 0.90
N ILE A 225 -12.11 -2.91 -0.15
CA ILE A 225 -10.80 -3.07 -0.78
C ILE A 225 -10.84 -2.46 -2.17
N GLY A 226 -9.70 -1.96 -2.63
CA GLY A 226 -9.60 -1.41 -3.97
C GLY A 226 -8.19 -0.99 -4.34
N ILE A 227 -8.04 -0.64 -5.61
CA ILE A 227 -6.80 -0.11 -6.16
C ILE A 227 -7.05 1.31 -6.67
N PRO A 228 -6.24 2.30 -6.27
CA PRO A 228 -6.30 3.62 -6.86
C PRO A 228 -6.09 3.56 -8.38
N ARG A 229 -6.85 4.34 -9.15
CA ARG A 229 -6.74 4.36 -10.62
C ARG A 229 -5.31 4.61 -11.11
N GLY A 230 -4.59 5.52 -10.44
CA GLY A 230 -3.19 5.80 -10.75
C GLY A 230 -2.29 4.58 -10.59
N LEU A 231 -2.50 3.77 -9.54
CA LEU A 231 -1.73 2.55 -9.32
C LEU A 231 -2.08 1.47 -10.36
N MET A 232 -3.35 1.33 -10.75
CA MET A 232 -3.76 0.42 -11.83
C MET A 232 -3.11 0.80 -13.17
N VAL A 233 -3.20 2.09 -13.56
CA VAL A 233 -2.56 2.60 -14.78
C VAL A 233 -1.06 2.36 -14.74
N PHE A 234 -0.42 2.65 -13.60
CA PHE A 234 1.00 2.41 -13.40
C PHE A 234 1.35 0.92 -13.53
N SER A 235 0.57 0.00 -12.94
CA SER A 235 0.79 -1.45 -13.08
C SER A 235 0.68 -1.94 -14.53
N ILE A 236 -0.28 -1.43 -15.31
CA ILE A 236 -0.44 -1.78 -16.74
C ILE A 236 0.74 -1.23 -17.55
N ILE A 237 1.12 0.02 -17.31
CA ILE A 237 2.25 0.67 -18.00
C ILE A 237 3.56 -0.07 -17.67
N TRP A 238 3.77 -0.43 -16.40
CA TRP A 238 4.94 -1.19 -15.98
C TRP A 238 5.00 -2.56 -16.65
N LEU A 239 3.87 -3.26 -16.75
CA LEU A 239 3.77 -4.53 -17.49
C LEU A 239 4.13 -4.35 -18.97
N PHE A 240 3.61 -3.29 -19.61
CA PHE A 240 3.86 -2.98 -21.01
C PHE A 240 5.35 -2.69 -21.25
N PHE A 241 5.96 -1.78 -20.49
CA PHE A 241 7.39 -1.46 -20.64
C PHE A 241 8.29 -2.66 -20.35
N GLY A 242 7.89 -3.53 -19.42
CA GLY A 242 8.59 -4.78 -19.18
C GLY A 242 8.54 -5.74 -20.37
N TYR A 243 7.40 -5.87 -21.03
CA TYR A 243 7.20 -6.79 -22.16
C TYR A 243 8.08 -6.46 -23.38
N PHE A 244 8.36 -5.17 -23.60
CA PHE A 244 9.13 -4.69 -24.75
C PHE A 244 10.62 -4.46 -24.45
N ASP A 245 11.11 -4.88 -23.28
CA ASP A 245 12.50 -4.66 -22.81
C ASP A 245 12.96 -3.19 -22.96
N LEU A 246 12.03 -2.25 -22.84
CA LEU A 246 12.29 -0.82 -23.02
C LEU A 246 13.07 -0.21 -21.85
N LEU A 247 13.30 -1.00 -20.79
CA LEU A 247 14.01 -0.60 -19.58
C LEU A 247 15.40 -1.28 -19.46
N GLY A 248 15.77 -2.17 -20.40
CA GLY A 248 17.04 -2.90 -20.36
C GLY A 248 17.19 -3.77 -19.11
N MET A 249 16.08 -4.32 -18.63
CA MET A 249 16.00 -5.16 -17.43
C MET A 249 15.32 -6.47 -17.83
N ASP A 250 15.91 -7.61 -17.43
CA ASP A 250 15.30 -8.94 -17.56
C ASP A 250 14.03 -9.04 -16.70
N ILE A 251 12.92 -8.51 -17.21
CA ILE A 251 11.65 -8.50 -16.51
C ILE A 251 10.95 -9.83 -16.74
N ALA A 252 10.56 -10.47 -15.65
CA ALA A 252 9.81 -11.74 -15.63
C ALA A 252 8.35 -11.54 -16.12
N ASN A 253 8.17 -11.19 -17.39
CA ASN A 253 6.89 -10.84 -17.98
C ASN A 253 5.89 -12.01 -17.96
N ALA A 254 6.39 -13.24 -18.09
CA ALA A 254 5.55 -14.43 -18.00
C ALA A 254 5.05 -14.64 -16.56
N ALA A 255 5.88 -14.37 -15.54
CA ALA A 255 5.44 -14.35 -14.15
C ALA A 255 4.33 -13.32 -13.92
N HIS A 256 4.53 -12.07 -14.37
CA HIS A 256 3.55 -11.01 -14.19
C HIS A 256 2.21 -11.32 -14.87
N THR A 257 2.26 -11.77 -16.12
CA THR A 257 1.07 -12.10 -16.90
C THR A 257 0.31 -13.27 -16.28
N SER A 258 1.02 -14.34 -15.91
CA SER A 258 0.42 -15.51 -15.24
C SER A 258 -0.22 -15.13 -13.91
N GLY A 259 0.48 -14.31 -13.12
CA GLY A 259 -0.05 -13.74 -11.88
C GLY A 259 -1.34 -12.96 -12.08
N LEU A 260 -1.37 -12.03 -13.04
CA LEU A 260 -2.55 -11.23 -13.38
C LEU A 260 -3.74 -12.12 -13.78
N ILE A 261 -3.51 -13.12 -14.64
CA ILE A 261 -4.55 -14.06 -15.08
C ILE A 261 -5.11 -14.84 -13.89
N ILE A 262 -4.25 -15.40 -13.05
CA ILE A 262 -4.66 -16.21 -11.90
C ILE A 262 -5.39 -15.35 -10.85
N GLY A 263 -4.92 -14.13 -10.60
CA GLY A 263 -5.62 -13.18 -9.73
C GLY A 263 -7.02 -12.84 -10.24
N LEU A 264 -7.17 -12.57 -11.54
CA LEU A 264 -8.48 -12.39 -12.18
C LEU A 264 -9.37 -13.62 -12.02
N LEU A 265 -8.86 -14.82 -12.29
CA LEU A 265 -9.64 -16.05 -12.18
C LEU A 265 -10.11 -16.32 -10.75
N MET A 266 -9.25 -16.12 -9.75
CA MET A 266 -9.64 -16.19 -8.34
C MET A 266 -10.70 -15.14 -7.99
N GLY A 267 -10.54 -13.92 -8.49
CA GLY A 267 -11.51 -12.83 -8.29
C GLY A 267 -12.86 -13.16 -8.95
N ILE A 268 -12.88 -13.68 -10.17
CA ILE A 268 -14.09 -14.12 -10.86
C ILE A 268 -14.78 -15.22 -10.05
N TRP A 269 -14.02 -16.22 -9.60
CA TRP A 269 -14.56 -17.32 -8.82
C TRP A 269 -15.20 -16.84 -7.51
N ASP A 270 -14.51 -16.02 -6.74
CA ASP A 270 -15.02 -15.53 -5.46
C ASP A 270 -16.22 -14.61 -5.64
N ASN A 271 -16.28 -13.86 -6.74
CA ASN A 271 -17.36 -12.93 -7.07
C ASN A 271 -18.46 -13.53 -7.95
N ARG A 272 -18.43 -14.81 -8.31
CA ARG A 272 -19.36 -15.46 -9.28
C ARG A 272 -20.85 -15.20 -9.04
N LEU A 273 -21.25 -15.00 -7.77
CA LEU A 273 -22.65 -14.74 -7.40
C LEU A 273 -23.08 -13.28 -7.63
N SER A 274 -22.16 -12.31 -7.56
CA SER A 274 -22.48 -10.90 -7.81
C SER A 274 -22.71 -10.62 -9.29
N PHE A 275 -22.08 -11.39 -10.19
CA PHE A 275 -22.33 -11.30 -11.63
C PHE A 275 -23.78 -11.66 -12.00
N LYS A 276 -24.44 -12.56 -11.26
CA LYS A 276 -25.83 -12.96 -11.55
C LYS A 276 -26.86 -11.88 -11.21
N HIS A 277 -26.58 -11.02 -10.23
CA HIS A 277 -27.54 -10.01 -9.75
C HIS A 277 -27.54 -8.72 -10.58
N GLN A 278 -26.50 -8.46 -11.39
CA GLN A 278 -26.47 -7.30 -12.29
C GLN A 278 -27.18 -7.54 -13.63
N GLY A 279 -27.48 -8.79 -13.99
CA GLY A 279 -28.12 -9.16 -15.26
C GLY A 279 -29.65 -9.19 -15.25
N SER A 280 -30.30 -8.85 -14.13
CA SER A 280 -31.77 -8.82 -14.01
C SER A 280 -32.35 -7.40 -13.83
N LYS A 281 -31.64 -6.37 -14.28
CA LYS A 281 -32.18 -5.01 -14.36
C LYS A 281 -32.41 -4.62 -15.81
#